data_AF-A0A384AC57-F1
#
_entry.id   AF-A0A384AC57-F1
#
_cell.length_a   1.000
_cell.length_b   1.000
_cell.length_c   1.000
_cell.angle_alpha   90.00
_cell.angle_beta   90.00
_cell.angle_gamma   90.00
#
_symmetry.space_group_name_H-M   'P 1'
#
loop_
_entity.id
_entity.type
_entity.pdbx_description
1 polymer ?
#
loop_
_entity_poly.entity_id
_entity_poly.type
_entity_poly.pdbx_seq_one_letter_code
_entity_poly.pdbx_strand_id
1 'polypeptide(L)'
;MNNSTCGSRELPGPQAAKYLFLTYMGGLLVLGLLLNGLALRVLCCRLLRWTETRVYMANLAVSDLCLLCALPFFLHFLNSTTDTPLCQLSQGIYLANRYMSISLVTAIAVDRYVAVRHPLRARGLRSPRQAVAVCAVLWVLVLGSLVLRWFLDMQDGGFCFSSRSGQNSYTVVFSLLGFYLPLAVLVFCSLQVVTALAQRPVADAGQEEATRKASRMVLANLAVFVVCYLPFHVVLTVRMAMGLHTCAIHLALQITSRLSDANCCLDAICYYFMAKEFQEASALTALPARAKAHKSQDSLCVTLA
;
A
#
# COMPACT_ATOMS: atom_id res chain seq x y z
N MET A 1 -27.52 -30.25 0.53
CA MET A 1 -26.62 -29.13 0.12
C MET A 1 -25.84 -29.62 -1.09
N ASN A 2 -26.16 -29.11 -2.28
CA ASN A 2 -25.65 -29.63 -3.54
C ASN A 2 -24.14 -29.37 -3.65
N ASN A 3 -23.38 -30.46 -3.64
CA ASN A 3 -21.94 -30.48 -3.84
C ASN A 3 -21.65 -30.43 -5.35
N SER A 4 -22.01 -29.32 -6.00
CA SER A 4 -21.76 -29.11 -7.42
C SER A 4 -20.27 -28.93 -7.65
N THR A 5 -19.62 -30.02 -8.08
CA THR A 5 -18.27 -30.00 -8.65
C THR A 5 -18.19 -28.98 -9.78
N CYS A 6 -17.14 -28.16 -9.75
CA CYS A 6 -16.89 -27.08 -10.70
C CYS A 6 -16.69 -27.60 -12.12
N GLY A 7 -17.79 -27.76 -12.86
CA GLY A 7 -17.79 -27.95 -14.31
C GLY A 7 -17.63 -26.61 -15.01
N SER A 8 -16.69 -26.53 -15.94
CA SER A 8 -16.20 -25.34 -16.66
C SER A 8 -17.20 -24.67 -17.60
N ARG A 9 -18.44 -24.43 -17.18
CA ARG A 9 -19.45 -23.78 -18.03
C ARG A 9 -20.18 -22.67 -17.28
N GLU A 10 -20.29 -21.53 -17.95
CA GLU A 10 -20.97 -20.28 -17.58
C GLU A 10 -20.13 -19.17 -16.91
N LEU A 11 -18.97 -18.86 -17.51
CA LEU A 11 -18.39 -17.51 -17.52
C LEU A 11 -18.30 -17.06 -19.00
N PRO A 12 -18.45 -15.76 -19.34
CA PRO A 12 -18.44 -15.30 -20.72
C PRO A 12 -17.12 -15.71 -21.38
N GLY A 13 -17.19 -16.69 -22.28
CA GLY A 13 -16.10 -17.29 -23.05
C GLY A 13 -14.78 -17.54 -22.30
N PRO A 14 -14.28 -18.78 -22.14
CA PRO A 14 -12.97 -19.02 -21.51
C PRO A 14 -11.83 -18.17 -22.10
N GLN A 15 -11.96 -17.71 -23.35
CA GLN A 15 -11.04 -16.78 -23.99
C GLN A 15 -11.28 -15.31 -23.65
N ALA A 16 -12.52 -14.81 -23.64
CA ALA A 16 -12.81 -13.40 -23.36
C ALA A 16 -12.41 -13.01 -21.93
N ALA A 17 -12.73 -13.86 -20.94
CA ALA A 17 -12.29 -13.69 -19.56
C ALA A 17 -10.75 -13.70 -19.43
N LYS A 18 -10.07 -14.57 -20.21
CA LYS A 18 -8.60 -14.63 -20.25
C LYS A 18 -7.99 -13.35 -20.84
N TYR A 19 -8.54 -12.85 -21.95
CA TYR A 19 -8.07 -11.59 -22.54
C TYR A 19 -8.29 -10.41 -21.59
N LEU A 20 -9.48 -10.29 -20.99
CA LEU A 20 -9.77 -9.25 -20.00
C LEU A 20 -8.78 -9.29 -18.84
N PHE A 21 -8.50 -10.48 -18.31
CA PHE A 21 -7.53 -10.69 -17.25
C PHE A 21 -6.11 -10.26 -17.67
N LEU A 22 -5.63 -10.70 -18.84
CA LEU A 22 -4.29 -10.33 -19.33
C LEU A 22 -4.17 -8.83 -19.60
N THR A 23 -5.20 -8.21 -20.19
CA THR A 23 -5.23 -6.77 -20.42
C THR A 23 -5.21 -6.00 -19.10
N TYR A 24 -5.97 -6.44 -18.10
CA TYR A 24 -5.97 -5.86 -16.77
C TYR A 24 -4.59 -5.94 -16.11
N MET A 25 -3.98 -7.14 -16.08
CA MET A 25 -2.67 -7.34 -15.46
C MET A 25 -1.55 -6.61 -16.21
N GLY A 26 -1.61 -6.56 -17.54
CA GLY A 26 -0.70 -5.77 -18.36
C GLY A 26 -0.85 -4.27 -18.09
N GLY A 27 -2.08 -3.79 -17.91
CA GLY A 27 -2.36 -2.42 -17.52
C GLY A 27 -1.78 -2.08 -16.14
N LEU A 28 -1.97 -2.96 -15.15
CA LEU A 28 -1.36 -2.81 -13.82
C LEU A 28 0.17 -2.79 -13.91
N LEU A 29 0.76 -3.67 -14.71
CA LEU A 29 2.21 -3.73 -14.90
C LEU A 29 2.75 -2.40 -15.42
N VAL A 30 2.22 -1.93 -16.54
CA VAL A 30 2.69 -0.69 -17.19
C VAL A 30 2.45 0.52 -16.30
N LEU A 31 1.21 0.68 -15.80
CA LEU A 31 0.84 1.82 -14.98
C LEU A 31 1.62 1.81 -13.66
N GLY A 32 1.71 0.67 -13.00
CA GLY A 32 2.42 0.51 -11.73
C GLY A 32 3.91 0.82 -11.85
N LEU A 33 4.57 0.33 -12.91
CA LEU A 33 5.99 0.61 -13.14
C LEU A 33 6.24 2.11 -13.38
N LEU A 34 5.38 2.75 -14.16
CA LEU A 34 5.46 4.18 -14.43
C LEU A 34 5.25 5.01 -13.17
N LEU A 35 4.17 4.74 -12.41
CA LEU A 35 3.81 5.50 -11.22
C LEU A 35 4.83 5.33 -10.10
N ASN A 36 5.17 4.09 -9.74
CA ASN A 36 6.12 3.82 -8.65
C ASN A 36 7.56 4.18 -9.03
N GLY A 37 7.96 3.94 -10.28
CA GLY A 37 9.28 4.33 -10.77
C GLY A 37 9.46 5.86 -10.79
N LEU A 38 8.45 6.60 -11.26
CA LEU A 38 8.48 8.07 -11.21
C LEU A 38 8.48 8.57 -9.76
N ALA A 39 7.65 8.00 -8.89
CA ALA A 39 7.60 8.39 -7.48
C ALA A 39 8.95 8.18 -6.79
N LEU A 40 9.57 7.03 -6.97
CA LEU A 40 10.88 6.73 -6.39
C LEU A 40 11.97 7.67 -6.94
N ARG A 41 11.96 7.94 -8.25
CA ARG A 41 12.88 8.92 -8.87
C ARG A 41 12.70 10.33 -8.27
N VAL A 42 11.47 10.78 -8.10
CA VAL A 42 11.17 12.08 -7.51
C VAL A 42 11.65 12.11 -6.06
N LEU A 43 11.28 11.12 -5.25
CA LEU A 43 11.68 10.97 -3.85
C LEU A 43 13.20 11.00 -3.67
N CYS A 44 13.94 10.20 -4.44
CA CYS A 44 15.39 10.05 -4.29
C CYS A 44 16.19 11.21 -4.91
N CYS A 45 15.75 11.77 -6.04
CA CYS A 45 16.57 12.71 -6.81
C CYS A 45 16.12 14.16 -6.73
N ARG A 46 14.84 14.44 -6.44
CA ARG A 46 14.30 15.81 -6.46
C ARG A 46 14.07 16.36 -5.06
N LEU A 47 13.80 15.52 -4.07
CA LEU A 47 13.52 15.96 -2.71
C LEU A 47 14.78 15.91 -1.85
N LEU A 48 15.37 17.08 -1.59
CA LEU A 48 16.61 17.21 -0.82
C LEU A 48 16.50 16.85 0.67
N ARG A 49 15.28 16.77 1.22
CA ARG A 49 15.05 16.50 2.65
C ARG A 49 14.25 15.23 2.82
N TRP A 50 14.74 14.27 3.59
CA TRP A 50 13.97 13.09 3.95
C TRP A 50 13.04 13.40 5.12
N THR A 51 11.78 13.01 5.00
CA THR A 51 10.77 13.04 6.08
C THR A 51 10.32 11.61 6.35
N GLU A 52 9.69 11.38 7.50
CA GLU A 52 9.19 10.06 7.92
C GLU A 52 8.29 9.44 6.83
N THR A 53 7.37 10.23 6.30
CA THR A 53 6.43 9.80 5.25
C THR A 53 7.13 9.47 3.95
N ARG A 54 8.16 10.24 3.56
CA ARG A 54 8.96 9.96 2.36
C ARG A 54 9.69 8.63 2.48
N VAL A 55 10.16 8.28 3.69
CA VAL A 55 10.77 6.96 3.95
C VAL A 55 9.74 5.84 3.78
N TYR A 56 8.54 5.96 4.37
CA TYR A 56 7.49 4.95 4.22
C TYR A 56 7.05 4.80 2.76
N MET A 57 6.84 5.91 2.05
CA MET A 57 6.45 5.91 0.64
C MET A 57 7.54 5.33 -0.28
N ALA A 58 8.82 5.59 0.00
CA ALA A 58 9.90 4.98 -0.77
C ALA A 58 9.93 3.46 -0.58
N ASN A 59 9.72 2.97 0.64
CA ASN A 59 9.62 1.53 0.90
C ASN A 59 8.38 0.91 0.23
N LEU A 60 7.27 1.63 0.19
CA LEU A 60 6.05 1.21 -0.52
C LEU A 60 6.32 1.07 -2.01
N ALA A 61 6.90 2.10 -2.64
CA ALA A 61 7.31 2.09 -4.05
C ALA A 61 8.27 0.93 -4.37
N VAL A 62 9.26 0.67 -3.50
CA VAL A 62 10.19 -0.45 -3.66
C VAL A 62 9.43 -1.78 -3.61
N SER A 63 8.53 -1.95 -2.64
CA SER A 63 7.73 -3.17 -2.52
C SER A 63 6.85 -3.40 -3.75
N ASP A 64 6.20 -2.37 -4.26
CA ASP A 64 5.36 -2.43 -5.45
C ASP A 64 6.17 -2.73 -6.71
N LEU A 65 7.34 -2.11 -6.88
CA LEU A 65 8.24 -2.43 -7.99
C LEU A 65 8.70 -3.88 -7.94
N CYS A 66 8.99 -4.43 -6.75
CA CYS A 66 9.29 -5.85 -6.61
C CYS A 66 8.12 -6.74 -7.06
N LEU A 67 6.88 -6.42 -6.66
CA LEU A 67 5.67 -7.13 -7.12
C LEU A 67 5.53 -7.04 -8.64
N LEU A 68 5.66 -5.85 -9.21
CA LEU A 68 5.51 -5.61 -10.64
C LEU A 68 6.54 -6.38 -11.46
N CYS A 69 7.79 -6.47 -10.98
CA CYS A 69 8.82 -7.32 -11.58
C CYS A 69 8.51 -8.81 -11.44
N ALA A 70 7.82 -9.24 -10.37
CA ALA A 70 7.39 -10.62 -10.18
C ALA A 70 6.12 -10.99 -10.99
N LEU A 71 5.35 -10.00 -11.44
CA LEU A 71 4.07 -10.19 -12.12
C LEU A 71 4.15 -11.00 -13.43
N PRO A 72 5.16 -10.83 -14.31
CA PRO A 72 5.31 -11.67 -15.51
C PRO A 72 5.53 -13.14 -15.17
N PHE A 73 6.29 -13.43 -14.12
CA PHE A 73 6.52 -14.80 -13.64
C PHE A 73 5.23 -15.39 -13.07
N PHE A 74 4.49 -14.59 -12.27
CA PHE A 74 3.15 -14.97 -11.82
C PHE A 74 2.26 -15.39 -13.00
N LEU A 75 2.17 -14.56 -14.05
CA LEU A 75 1.38 -14.86 -15.24
C LEU A 75 1.84 -16.13 -15.98
N HIS A 76 3.16 -16.34 -16.06
CA HIS A 76 3.73 -17.54 -16.66
C HIS A 76 3.35 -18.80 -15.89
N PHE A 77 3.39 -18.75 -14.56
CA PHE A 77 3.15 -19.92 -13.72
C PHE A 77 1.68 -20.19 -13.37
N LEU A 78 0.74 -19.30 -13.71
CA LEU A 78 -0.69 -19.48 -13.42
C LEU A 78 -1.29 -20.82 -13.90
N ASN A 79 -0.80 -21.34 -15.03
CA ASN A 79 -1.25 -22.62 -15.60
C ASN A 79 -0.17 -23.71 -15.48
N SER A 80 0.94 -23.41 -14.81
CA SER A 80 1.98 -24.39 -14.61
C SER A 80 1.55 -25.36 -13.50
N THR A 81 1.96 -26.61 -13.64
CA THR A 81 1.80 -27.64 -12.61
C THR A 81 3.14 -27.97 -11.97
N THR A 82 4.15 -27.11 -12.12
CA THR A 82 5.52 -27.32 -11.64
C THR A 82 5.89 -26.34 -10.52
N ASP A 83 6.33 -26.90 -9.39
CA ASP A 83 6.85 -26.18 -8.24
C ASP A 83 8.31 -25.89 -8.46
N THR A 84 8.57 -24.85 -9.26
CA THR A 84 9.93 -24.37 -9.45
C THR A 84 10.29 -23.36 -8.34
N PRO A 85 11.57 -23.25 -7.96
CA PRO A 85 12.03 -22.21 -7.03
C PRO A 85 11.63 -20.80 -7.48
N LEU A 86 11.58 -20.56 -8.79
CA LEU A 86 11.15 -19.27 -9.35
C LEU A 86 9.66 -19.00 -9.12
N CYS A 87 8.81 -20.03 -9.17
CA CYS A 87 7.39 -19.87 -8.87
C CYS A 87 7.16 -19.54 -7.39
N GLN A 88 7.85 -20.27 -6.50
CA GLN A 88 7.79 -20.07 -5.05
C GLN A 88 8.34 -18.71 -4.66
N LEU A 89 9.43 -18.26 -5.28
CA LEU A 89 9.96 -16.91 -5.13
C LEU A 89 8.94 -15.86 -5.56
N SER A 90 8.28 -16.06 -6.71
CA SER A 90 7.25 -15.14 -7.22
C SER A 90 6.06 -15.05 -6.27
N GLN A 91 5.62 -16.18 -5.72
CA GLN A 91 4.57 -16.24 -4.69
C GLN A 91 5.01 -15.56 -3.40
N GLY A 92 6.26 -15.77 -2.97
CA GLY A 92 6.86 -15.10 -1.83
C GLY A 92 6.87 -13.58 -1.99
N ILE A 93 7.29 -13.07 -3.15
CA ILE A 93 7.27 -11.64 -3.46
C ILE A 93 5.84 -11.09 -3.44
N TYR A 94 4.89 -11.82 -4.01
CA TYR A 94 3.47 -11.42 -4.03
C TYR A 94 2.89 -11.31 -2.60
N LEU A 95 3.15 -12.30 -1.74
CA LEU A 95 2.74 -12.24 -0.33
C LEU A 95 3.51 -11.14 0.44
N ALA A 96 4.81 -10.98 0.18
CA ALA A 96 5.64 -9.98 0.82
C ALA A 96 5.11 -8.57 0.53
N ASN A 97 4.81 -8.26 -0.74
CA ASN A 97 4.21 -6.99 -1.11
C ASN A 97 2.88 -6.77 -0.39
N ARG A 98 1.97 -7.75 -0.40
CA ARG A 98 0.69 -7.64 0.30
C ARG A 98 0.86 -7.21 1.76
N TYR A 99 1.65 -7.93 2.54
CA TYR A 99 1.82 -7.61 3.97
C TYR A 99 2.69 -6.37 4.21
N MET A 100 3.64 -6.08 3.32
CA MET A 100 4.44 -4.87 3.39
C MET A 100 3.59 -3.61 3.13
N SER A 101 2.78 -3.60 2.07
CA SER A 101 1.88 -2.47 1.76
C SER A 101 0.87 -2.25 2.89
N ILE A 102 0.27 -3.33 3.41
CA ILE A 102 -0.60 -3.26 4.60
C ILE A 102 0.13 -2.61 5.78
N SER A 103 1.32 -3.09 6.11
CA SER A 103 2.06 -2.63 7.28
C SER A 103 2.56 -1.19 7.14
N LEU A 104 3.01 -0.78 5.95
CA LEU A 104 3.47 0.57 5.68
C LEU A 104 2.34 1.59 5.73
N VAL A 105 1.17 1.27 5.16
CA VAL A 105 -0.01 2.14 5.25
C VAL A 105 -0.44 2.32 6.71
N THR A 106 -0.44 1.24 7.50
CA THR A 106 -0.71 1.32 8.94
C THR A 106 0.34 2.15 9.67
N ALA A 107 1.63 1.98 9.36
CA ALA A 107 2.71 2.78 9.95
C ALA A 107 2.57 4.27 9.64
N ILE A 108 2.19 4.63 8.41
CA ILE A 108 1.89 6.02 8.01
C ILE A 108 0.72 6.57 8.85
N ALA A 109 -0.35 5.80 9.05
CA ALA A 109 -1.49 6.24 9.85
C ALA A 109 -1.13 6.42 11.34
N VAL A 110 -0.32 5.52 11.90
CA VAL A 110 0.19 5.63 13.28
C VAL A 110 1.10 6.86 13.42
N ASP A 111 2.03 7.08 12.49
CA ASP A 111 2.90 8.25 12.47
C ASP A 111 2.08 9.55 12.49
N ARG A 112 1.01 9.60 11.68
CA ARG A 112 0.09 10.75 11.62
C ARG A 112 -0.74 10.90 12.89
N TYR A 113 -1.25 9.82 13.43
CA TYR A 113 -1.95 9.83 14.71
C TYR A 113 -1.09 10.41 15.83
N VAL A 114 0.15 9.93 15.98
CA VAL A 114 1.10 10.42 16.99
C VAL A 114 1.40 11.90 16.78
N ALA A 115 1.62 12.33 15.54
CA ALA A 115 1.86 13.73 15.20
C ALA A 115 0.73 14.68 15.65
N VAL A 116 -0.51 14.27 15.45
CA VAL A 116 -1.69 15.13 15.65
C VAL A 116 -2.17 15.10 17.10
N ARG A 117 -2.23 13.92 17.72
CA ARG A 117 -2.79 13.73 19.06
C ARG A 117 -1.75 13.84 20.18
N HIS A 118 -0.48 13.58 19.90
CA HIS A 118 0.59 13.52 20.90
C HIS A 118 1.83 14.32 20.49
N PRO A 119 1.72 15.64 20.24
CA PRO A 119 2.80 16.46 19.67
C PRO A 119 4.09 16.45 20.51
N LEU A 120 3.99 16.38 21.85
CA LEU A 120 5.16 16.29 22.72
C LEU A 120 5.90 14.96 22.56
N ARG A 121 5.17 13.84 22.44
CA ARG A 121 5.78 12.53 22.16
C ARG A 121 6.30 12.44 20.73
N ALA A 122 5.59 13.05 19.77
CA ALA A 122 5.99 13.12 18.38
C ALA A 122 7.39 13.72 18.21
N ARG A 123 7.76 14.73 19.03
CA ARG A 123 9.09 15.35 18.99
C ARG A 123 10.25 14.37 19.30
N GLY A 124 10.00 13.34 20.10
CA GLY A 124 11.01 12.32 20.44
C GLY A 124 10.88 11.02 19.63
N LEU A 125 9.68 10.68 19.14
CA LEU A 125 9.39 9.42 18.46
C LEU A 125 9.40 9.50 16.93
N ARG A 126 9.39 10.72 16.36
CA ARG A 126 9.34 10.92 14.92
C ARG A 126 10.63 11.55 14.42
N SER A 127 11.30 10.82 13.55
CA SER A 127 12.42 11.28 12.75
C SER A 127 12.57 10.36 11.54
N PRO A 128 13.20 10.81 10.44
CA PRO A 128 13.48 9.94 9.30
C PRO A 128 14.27 8.69 9.68
N ARG A 129 15.18 8.79 10.65
CA ARG A 129 15.95 7.65 11.16
C ARG A 129 15.06 6.63 11.86
N GLN A 130 14.12 7.08 12.67
CA GLN A 130 13.13 6.19 13.30
C GLN A 130 12.21 5.55 12.27
N ALA A 131 11.77 6.29 11.24
CA ALA A 131 10.99 5.72 10.15
C ALA A 131 11.76 4.64 9.37
N VAL A 132 13.06 4.83 9.14
CA VAL A 132 13.93 3.80 8.54
C VAL A 132 14.01 2.58 9.44
N ALA A 133 14.19 2.75 10.75
CA ALA A 133 14.22 1.64 11.70
C ALA A 133 12.88 0.87 11.70
N VAL A 134 11.73 1.56 11.69
CA VAL A 134 10.41 0.94 11.58
C VAL A 134 10.30 0.15 10.28
N CYS A 135 10.69 0.73 9.12
CA CYS A 135 10.65 0.02 7.84
C CYS A 135 11.54 -1.24 7.86
N ALA A 136 12.74 -1.14 8.43
CA ALA A 136 13.65 -2.28 8.55
C ALA A 136 13.04 -3.41 9.39
N VAL A 137 12.41 -3.07 10.53
CA VAL A 137 11.68 -4.04 11.35
C VAL A 137 10.52 -4.67 10.56
N LEU A 138 9.74 -3.88 9.83
CA LEU A 138 8.66 -4.41 8.99
C LEU A 138 9.17 -5.37 7.91
N TRP A 139 10.28 -5.05 7.24
CA TRP A 139 10.92 -5.97 6.28
C TRP A 139 11.34 -7.28 6.93
N VAL A 140 12.00 -7.21 8.09
CA VAL A 140 12.43 -8.41 8.82
C VAL A 140 11.22 -9.25 9.25
N LEU A 141 10.16 -8.63 9.77
CA LEU A 141 8.96 -9.34 10.20
C LEU A 141 8.24 -9.99 9.01
N VAL A 142 8.03 -9.26 7.92
CA VAL A 142 7.34 -9.79 6.73
C VAL A 142 8.16 -10.92 6.11
N LEU A 143 9.43 -10.68 5.77
CA LEU A 143 10.28 -11.70 5.16
C LEU A 143 10.50 -12.90 6.10
N GLY A 144 10.72 -12.64 7.39
CA GLY A 144 10.87 -13.67 8.40
C GLY A 144 9.62 -14.55 8.53
N SER A 145 8.43 -13.96 8.47
CA SER A 145 7.17 -14.74 8.49
C SER A 145 7.00 -15.64 7.28
N LEU A 146 7.45 -15.20 6.10
CA LEU A 146 7.39 -15.99 4.87
C LEU A 146 8.43 -17.11 4.87
N VAL A 147 9.63 -16.83 5.37
CA VAL A 147 10.69 -17.83 5.55
C VAL A 147 10.25 -18.88 6.58
N LEU A 148 9.64 -18.47 7.69
CA LEU A 148 9.09 -19.39 8.68
C LEU A 148 7.98 -20.25 8.08
N ARG A 149 7.06 -19.65 7.32
CA ARG A 149 6.00 -20.38 6.60
C ARG A 149 6.60 -21.42 5.64
N TRP A 150 7.68 -21.06 4.94
CA TRP A 150 8.42 -21.94 4.05
C TRP A 150 9.03 -23.13 4.79
N PHE A 151 9.74 -22.86 5.90
CA PHE A 151 10.38 -23.89 6.72
C PHE A 151 9.39 -24.84 7.41
N LEU A 152 8.23 -24.33 7.83
CA LEU A 152 7.19 -25.13 8.50
C LEU A 152 6.34 -25.95 7.53
N ASP A 153 6.65 -25.93 6.22
CA ASP A 153 5.89 -26.57 5.15
C ASP A 153 4.38 -26.23 5.18
N MET A 154 4.07 -25.01 5.65
CA MET A 154 2.69 -24.48 5.72
C MET A 154 2.26 -23.91 4.35
N GLN A 155 2.83 -24.45 3.28
CA GLN A 155 2.47 -24.13 1.90
C GLN A 155 1.13 -24.81 1.62
N ASP A 156 0.16 -24.06 1.09
CA ASP A 156 -1.17 -24.59 0.81
C ASP A 156 -1.12 -25.48 -0.45
N GLY A 157 -0.55 -26.68 -0.32
CA GLY A 157 -0.41 -27.64 -1.41
C GLY A 157 0.63 -27.23 -2.44
N GLY A 158 1.45 -28.20 -2.83
CA GLY A 158 2.37 -28.02 -3.95
C GLY A 158 1.64 -27.68 -5.25
N PHE A 159 2.32 -26.85 -6.03
CA PHE A 159 2.23 -26.55 -7.47
C PHE A 159 1.87 -25.10 -7.85
N CYS A 160 2.03 -24.18 -6.90
CA CYS A 160 2.12 -22.72 -7.02
C CYS A 160 0.89 -21.94 -7.51
N PHE A 161 0.42 -20.99 -6.69
CA PHE A 161 -0.82 -20.18 -6.80
C PHE A 161 -2.16 -20.95 -6.91
N SER A 162 -2.15 -22.24 -7.25
CA SER A 162 -3.32 -23.13 -7.22
C SER A 162 -3.21 -24.12 -6.06
N SER A 163 -4.00 -23.91 -5.00
CA SER A 163 -4.15 -24.88 -3.90
C SER A 163 -5.08 -26.01 -4.34
N ARG A 164 -4.54 -27.21 -4.58
CA ARG A 164 -5.31 -28.43 -4.88
C ARG A 164 -5.55 -29.29 -3.63
N SER A 165 -4.67 -29.21 -2.64
CA SER A 165 -4.93 -29.70 -1.28
C SER A 165 -5.44 -28.53 -0.45
N GLY A 166 -6.52 -28.75 0.32
CA GLY A 166 -7.22 -27.72 1.08
C GLY A 166 -6.29 -26.74 1.81
N GLN A 167 -6.69 -25.48 1.88
CA GLN A 167 -5.93 -24.44 2.58
C GLN A 167 -5.75 -24.85 4.04
N ASN A 168 -4.52 -24.74 4.54
CA ASN A 168 -4.20 -24.98 5.93
C ASN A 168 -4.90 -23.91 6.78
N SER A 169 -5.73 -24.33 7.74
CA SER A 169 -6.49 -23.42 8.59
C SER A 169 -5.58 -22.42 9.32
N TYR A 170 -4.37 -22.82 9.72
CA TYR A 170 -3.40 -21.94 10.35
C TYR A 170 -2.92 -20.82 9.41
N THR A 171 -2.70 -21.14 8.14
CA THR A 171 -2.32 -20.16 7.12
C THR A 171 -3.42 -19.13 6.90
N VAL A 172 -4.67 -19.59 6.83
CA VAL A 172 -5.83 -18.71 6.69
C VAL A 172 -5.94 -17.81 7.91
N VAL A 173 -5.86 -18.36 9.12
CA VAL A 173 -5.90 -17.60 10.38
C VAL A 173 -4.78 -16.55 10.43
N PHE A 174 -3.54 -16.92 10.07
CA PHE A 174 -2.42 -15.99 10.02
C PHE A 174 -2.67 -14.85 9.01
N SER A 175 -3.23 -15.16 7.84
CA SER A 175 -3.60 -14.14 6.85
C SER A 175 -4.71 -13.21 7.36
N LEU A 176 -5.72 -13.75 8.04
CA LEU A 176 -6.80 -12.95 8.62
C LEU A 176 -6.29 -12.05 9.75
N LEU A 177 -5.43 -12.56 10.64
CA LEU A 177 -4.80 -11.77 11.70
C LEU A 177 -3.89 -10.69 11.11
N GLY A 178 -3.08 -11.04 10.12
CA GLY A 178 -2.20 -10.12 9.38
C GLY A 178 -2.95 -9.03 8.60
N PHE A 179 -4.28 -9.13 8.48
CA PHE A 179 -5.12 -8.12 7.85
C PHE A 179 -5.99 -7.35 8.85
N TYR A 180 -6.76 -8.05 9.69
CA TYR A 180 -7.72 -7.41 10.60
C TYR A 180 -7.04 -6.62 11.73
N LEU A 181 -5.88 -7.05 12.22
CA LEU A 181 -5.13 -6.28 13.21
C LEU A 181 -4.63 -4.94 12.62
N PRO A 182 -3.92 -4.91 11.47
CA PRO A 182 -3.59 -3.65 10.80
C PRO A 182 -4.80 -2.79 10.42
N LEU A 183 -5.91 -3.40 9.98
CA LEU A 183 -7.15 -2.68 9.67
C LEU A 183 -7.72 -1.97 10.91
N ALA A 184 -7.80 -2.65 12.05
CA ALA A 184 -8.30 -2.07 13.29
C ALA A 184 -7.45 -0.86 13.72
N VAL A 185 -6.12 -1.00 13.66
CA VAL A 185 -5.18 0.12 13.96
C VAL A 185 -5.37 1.25 12.95
N LEU A 186 -5.46 0.95 11.66
CA LEU A 186 -5.63 1.93 10.60
C LEU A 186 -6.92 2.74 10.76
N VAL A 187 -8.04 2.07 11.02
CA VAL A 187 -9.35 2.71 11.29
C VAL A 187 -9.29 3.57 12.54
N PHE A 188 -8.77 3.03 13.66
CA PHE A 188 -8.63 3.78 14.90
C PHE A 188 -7.79 5.05 14.70
N CYS A 189 -6.59 4.93 14.13
CA CYS A 189 -5.71 6.06 13.87
C CYS A 189 -6.38 7.09 12.97
N SER A 190 -7.07 6.66 11.92
CA SER A 190 -7.78 7.54 10.98
C SER A 190 -8.90 8.33 11.68
N LEU A 191 -9.74 7.67 12.47
CA LEU A 191 -10.81 8.32 13.24
C LEU A 191 -10.24 9.33 14.24
N GLN A 192 -9.16 8.97 14.93
CA GLN A 192 -8.52 9.84 15.91
C GLN A 192 -7.88 11.08 15.28
N VAL A 193 -7.36 10.97 14.06
CA VAL A 193 -6.83 12.10 13.29
C VAL A 193 -7.96 13.03 12.83
N VAL A 194 -9.04 12.49 12.27
CA VAL A 194 -10.19 13.27 11.80
C VAL A 194 -10.87 14.02 12.95
N THR A 195 -11.11 13.34 14.07
CA THR A 195 -11.73 13.94 15.26
C THR A 195 -10.85 15.03 15.88
N ALA A 196 -9.52 14.83 15.92
CA ALA A 196 -8.61 15.85 16.41
C ALA A 196 -8.66 17.13 15.57
N LEU A 197 -8.75 16.98 14.25
CA LEU A 197 -8.85 18.10 13.33
C LEU A 197 -10.18 18.85 13.46
N ALA A 198 -11.28 18.12 13.59
CA ALA A 198 -12.61 18.72 13.76
C ALA A 198 -12.73 19.55 15.06
N GLN A 199 -11.89 19.27 16.06
CA GLN A 199 -11.90 19.92 17.37
C GLN A 199 -10.96 21.13 17.47
N ARG A 200 -10.17 21.47 16.43
CA ARG A 200 -9.22 22.59 16.49
C ARG A 200 -9.91 23.95 16.24
N PRO A 201 -9.57 25.01 17.01
CA PRO A 201 -10.09 26.35 16.77
C PRO A 201 -9.59 26.92 15.43
N VAL A 202 -10.45 27.67 14.73
CA VAL A 202 -10.25 28.27 13.39
C VAL A 202 -9.08 29.29 13.31
N ALA A 203 -8.49 29.67 14.44
CA ALA A 203 -7.51 30.75 14.52
C ALA A 203 -6.07 30.39 14.06
N ASP A 204 -5.78 29.14 13.66
CA ASP A 204 -4.42 28.66 13.33
C ASP A 204 -4.30 28.12 11.88
N ALA A 205 -4.79 28.93 10.92
CA ALA A 205 -5.04 28.55 9.52
C ALA A 205 -3.83 28.03 8.72
N GLY A 206 -2.59 28.41 9.08
CA GLY A 206 -1.38 28.00 8.36
C GLY A 206 -0.92 26.56 8.66
N GLN A 207 -1.01 26.13 9.92
CA GLN A 207 -0.72 24.75 10.35
C GLN A 207 -1.91 23.81 10.01
N GLU A 208 -3.11 24.38 9.88
CA GLU A 208 -4.36 23.70 9.55
C GLU A 208 -4.32 23.02 8.18
N GLU A 209 -3.84 23.70 7.13
CA GLU A 209 -3.88 23.16 5.76
C GLU A 209 -2.94 21.95 5.56
N ALA A 210 -1.71 22.03 6.08
CA ALA A 210 -0.76 20.91 6.02
C ALA A 210 -1.27 19.68 6.81
N THR A 211 -1.85 19.91 8.00
CA THR A 211 -2.39 18.82 8.84
C THR A 211 -3.67 18.21 8.24
N ARG A 212 -4.53 19.04 7.64
CA ARG A 212 -5.76 18.60 6.95
C ARG A 212 -5.43 17.81 5.68
N LYS A 213 -4.40 18.21 4.94
CA LYS A 213 -3.89 17.49 3.75
C LYS A 213 -3.27 16.14 4.11
N ALA A 214 -2.43 16.11 5.14
CA ALA A 214 -1.89 14.87 5.70
C ALA A 214 -3.00 13.90 6.13
N SER A 215 -4.13 14.43 6.60
CA SER A 215 -5.30 13.63 7.01
C SER A 215 -6.13 13.14 5.82
N ARG A 216 -6.23 13.93 4.74
CA ARG A 216 -6.78 13.46 3.46
C ARG A 216 -5.97 12.31 2.88
N MET A 217 -4.64 12.35 3.01
CA MET A 217 -3.78 11.23 2.62
C MET A 217 -4.09 9.97 3.44
N VAL A 218 -4.21 10.08 4.77
CA VAL A 218 -4.58 8.92 5.62
C VAL A 218 -5.95 8.35 5.25
N LEU A 219 -6.95 9.20 5.02
CA LEU A 219 -8.29 8.76 4.62
C LEU A 219 -8.29 8.13 3.21
N ALA A 220 -7.54 8.69 2.27
CA ALA A 220 -7.38 8.11 0.95
C ALA A 220 -6.73 6.72 1.03
N ASN A 221 -5.70 6.57 1.86
CA ASN A 221 -5.03 5.28 2.07
C ASN A 221 -5.95 4.27 2.75
N LEU A 222 -6.76 4.69 3.72
CA LEU A 222 -7.81 3.83 4.31
C LEU A 222 -8.81 3.38 3.24
N ALA A 223 -9.26 4.29 2.37
CA ALA A 223 -10.20 3.95 1.31
C ALA A 223 -9.61 2.94 0.32
N VAL A 224 -8.38 3.17 -0.16
CA VAL A 224 -7.66 2.24 -1.05
C VAL A 224 -7.50 0.88 -0.38
N PHE A 225 -7.04 0.86 0.87
CA PHE A 225 -6.85 -0.36 1.64
C PHE A 225 -8.14 -1.17 1.77
N VAL A 226 -9.24 -0.49 2.13
CA VAL A 226 -10.56 -1.12 2.26
C VAL A 226 -11.03 -1.65 0.91
N VAL A 227 -10.94 -0.87 -0.16
CA VAL A 227 -11.40 -1.29 -1.49
C VAL A 227 -10.57 -2.47 -2.03
N CYS A 228 -9.24 -2.44 -1.88
CA CYS A 228 -8.36 -3.46 -2.43
C CYS A 228 -8.32 -4.75 -1.60
N TYR A 229 -8.18 -4.64 -0.28
CA TYR A 229 -7.88 -5.81 0.55
C TYR A 229 -9.09 -6.37 1.31
N LEU A 230 -10.05 -5.55 1.74
CA LEU A 230 -11.18 -6.03 2.55
C LEU A 230 -12.05 -7.08 1.82
N PRO A 231 -12.40 -6.92 0.54
CA PRO A 231 -13.25 -7.89 -0.16
C PRO A 231 -12.65 -9.31 -0.13
N PHE A 232 -11.34 -9.43 -0.37
CA PHE A 232 -10.66 -10.73 -0.37
C PHE A 232 -10.70 -11.39 1.01
N HIS A 233 -10.37 -10.64 2.07
CA HIS A 233 -10.33 -11.18 3.43
C HIS A 233 -11.73 -11.50 3.97
N VAL A 234 -12.76 -10.76 3.56
CA VAL A 234 -14.17 -11.07 3.87
C VAL A 234 -14.58 -12.39 3.23
N VAL A 235 -14.33 -12.58 1.94
CA VAL A 235 -14.66 -13.85 1.25
C VAL A 235 -13.87 -15.02 1.87
N LEU A 236 -12.60 -14.80 2.21
CA LEU A 236 -11.77 -15.80 2.89
C LEU A 236 -12.32 -16.17 4.28
N THR A 237 -12.80 -15.18 5.03
CA THR A 237 -13.44 -15.38 6.34
C THR A 237 -14.74 -16.17 6.21
N VAL A 238 -15.60 -15.82 5.24
CA VAL A 238 -16.85 -16.54 4.98
C VAL A 238 -16.57 -17.99 4.59
N ARG A 239 -15.59 -18.24 3.72
CA ARG A 239 -15.16 -19.59 3.34
C ARG A 239 -14.75 -20.41 4.56
N MET A 240 -13.93 -19.83 5.45
CA MET A 240 -13.42 -20.53 6.62
C MET A 240 -14.53 -20.76 7.66
N ALA A 241 -15.29 -19.72 8.01
CA ALA A 241 -16.32 -19.79 9.05
C ALA A 241 -17.49 -20.72 8.68
N MET A 242 -17.83 -20.80 7.40
CA MET A 242 -18.97 -21.60 6.91
C MET A 242 -18.55 -22.92 6.25
N GLY A 243 -17.25 -23.20 6.10
CA GLY A 243 -16.75 -24.38 5.39
C GLY A 243 -17.21 -24.47 3.92
N LEU A 244 -17.44 -23.33 3.25
CA LEU A 244 -18.03 -23.27 1.91
C LEU A 244 -16.98 -23.43 0.81
N HIS A 245 -17.11 -24.47 -0.02
CA HIS A 245 -16.25 -24.75 -1.17
C HIS A 245 -16.99 -24.67 -2.52
N THR A 246 -17.92 -23.71 -2.64
CA THR A 246 -18.73 -23.56 -3.86
C THR A 246 -17.99 -22.81 -4.97
N CYS A 247 -18.39 -23.01 -6.22
CA CYS A 247 -17.85 -22.27 -7.38
C CYS A 247 -17.96 -20.75 -7.20
N ALA A 248 -19.04 -20.28 -6.58
CA ALA A 248 -19.25 -18.86 -6.29
C ALA A 248 -18.17 -18.30 -5.35
N ILE A 249 -17.81 -19.05 -4.29
CA ILE A 249 -16.73 -18.65 -3.36
C ILE A 249 -15.37 -18.65 -4.06
N HIS A 250 -15.09 -19.67 -4.88
CA HIS A 250 -13.84 -19.73 -5.65
C HIS A 250 -13.72 -18.56 -6.64
N LEU A 251 -14.79 -18.26 -7.38
CA LEU A 251 -14.84 -17.12 -8.29
C LEU A 251 -14.71 -15.79 -7.54
N ALA A 252 -15.40 -15.63 -6.41
CA ALA A 252 -15.29 -14.45 -5.57
C ALA A 252 -13.87 -14.24 -5.04
N LEU A 253 -13.18 -15.30 -4.58
CA LEU A 253 -11.77 -15.22 -4.17
C LEU A 253 -10.86 -14.81 -5.33
N GLN A 254 -11.09 -15.33 -6.53
CA GLN A 254 -10.31 -14.93 -7.71
C GLN A 254 -10.52 -13.44 -8.01
N ILE A 255 -11.77 -12.99 -8.14
CA ILE A 255 -12.11 -11.59 -8.47
C ILE A 255 -11.56 -10.63 -7.40
N THR A 256 -11.80 -10.93 -6.13
CA THR A 256 -11.35 -10.07 -5.03
C THR A 256 -9.83 -10.08 -4.86
N SER A 257 -9.14 -11.20 -5.14
CA SER A 257 -7.68 -11.20 -5.20
C SER A 257 -7.16 -10.34 -6.35
N ARG A 258 -7.86 -10.26 -7.49
CA ARG A 258 -7.48 -9.35 -8.59
C ARG A 258 -7.68 -7.90 -8.22
N LEU A 259 -8.78 -7.59 -7.53
CA LEU A 259 -9.01 -6.25 -7.00
C LEU A 259 -7.89 -5.82 -6.02
N SER A 260 -7.36 -6.75 -5.24
CA SER A 260 -6.20 -6.52 -4.38
C SER A 260 -4.91 -6.20 -5.16
N ASP A 261 -4.75 -6.71 -6.39
CA ASP A 261 -3.58 -6.43 -7.24
C ASP A 261 -3.52 -4.95 -7.65
N ALA A 262 -4.66 -4.27 -7.71
CA ALA A 262 -4.73 -2.83 -8.03
C ALA A 262 -4.05 -1.94 -6.97
N ASN A 263 -3.78 -2.46 -5.76
CA ASN A 263 -3.17 -1.68 -4.69
C ASN A 263 -1.86 -1.00 -5.12
N CYS A 264 -1.00 -1.75 -5.83
CA CYS A 264 0.30 -1.23 -6.30
C CYS A 264 0.20 0.00 -7.22
N CYS A 265 -0.94 0.20 -7.90
CA CYS A 265 -1.21 1.39 -8.70
C CYS A 265 -1.91 2.48 -7.88
N LEU A 266 -2.82 2.10 -6.98
CA LEU A 266 -3.59 3.04 -6.17
C LEU A 266 -2.77 3.69 -5.05
N ASP A 267 -1.65 3.07 -4.67
CA ASP A 267 -0.63 3.69 -3.81
C ASP A 267 -0.08 5.00 -4.40
N ALA A 268 -0.24 5.22 -5.72
CA ALA A 268 0.07 6.50 -6.36
C ALA A 268 -0.75 7.69 -5.86
N ILE A 269 -1.89 7.46 -5.24
CA ILE A 269 -2.66 8.51 -4.56
C ILE A 269 -1.82 9.10 -3.41
N CYS A 270 -1.02 8.31 -2.69
CA CYS A 270 -0.07 8.81 -1.70
C CYS A 270 0.91 9.80 -2.33
N TYR A 271 1.45 9.44 -3.51
CA TYR A 271 2.44 10.25 -4.21
C TYR A 271 1.85 11.57 -4.72
N TYR A 272 0.57 11.56 -5.15
CA TYR A 272 -0.12 12.79 -5.53
C TYR A 272 -0.21 13.79 -4.37
N PHE A 273 -0.63 13.33 -3.19
CA PHE A 273 -0.71 14.21 -2.01
C PHE A 273 0.67 14.76 -1.61
N MET A 274 1.72 13.93 -1.72
CA MET A 274 3.09 14.36 -1.47
C MET A 274 3.59 15.38 -2.51
N ALA A 275 3.38 15.12 -3.81
CA ALA A 275 3.82 16.03 -4.87
C ALA A 275 3.18 17.42 -4.70
N LYS A 276 1.91 17.44 -4.29
CA LYS A 276 1.21 18.69 -3.96
C LYS A 276 1.85 19.39 -2.76
N GLU A 277 2.28 18.67 -1.70
CA GLU A 277 3.00 19.28 -0.56
C GLU A 277 4.34 19.88 -0.99
N PHE A 278 5.05 19.23 -1.91
CA PHE A 278 6.33 19.71 -2.42
C PHE A 278 6.20 20.98 -3.28
N GLN A 279 5.19 21.04 -4.15
CA GLN A 279 4.94 22.21 -5.01
C GLN A 279 4.64 23.45 -4.17
N GLU A 280 3.79 23.32 -3.14
CA GLU A 280 3.44 24.42 -2.25
C GLU A 280 4.63 24.87 -1.39
N ALA A 281 5.42 23.96 -0.82
CA ALA A 281 6.62 24.30 -0.05
C ALA A 281 7.68 25.00 -0.92
N SER A 282 7.85 24.56 -2.17
CA SER A 282 8.78 25.19 -3.10
C SER A 282 8.31 26.59 -3.54
N ALA A 283 7.00 26.77 -3.76
CA ALA A 283 6.40 28.08 -4.06
C ALA A 283 6.55 29.06 -2.87
N LEU A 284 6.35 28.59 -1.64
CA LEU A 284 6.57 29.37 -0.42
C LEU A 284 8.05 29.75 -0.20
N THR A 285 8.99 28.95 -0.67
CA THR A 285 10.43 29.25 -0.58
C THR A 285 10.88 30.22 -1.69
N ALA A 286 10.18 30.26 -2.83
CA ALA A 286 10.44 31.20 -3.92
C ALA A 286 9.92 32.63 -3.64
N LEU A 287 8.86 32.77 -2.84
CA LEU A 287 8.28 34.06 -2.44
C LEU A 287 9.24 34.98 -1.62
N PRO A 288 9.98 34.49 -0.59
CA PRO A 288 10.93 35.33 0.14
C PRO A 288 12.17 35.72 -0.67
N ALA A 289 12.52 34.96 -1.73
CA ALA A 289 13.59 35.35 -2.65
C ALA A 289 13.17 36.52 -3.55
N ARG A 290 11.91 36.56 -3.99
CA ARG A 290 11.37 37.65 -4.83
C ARG A 290 11.12 38.94 -4.03
N ALA A 291 10.69 38.82 -2.77
CA ALA A 291 10.52 39.97 -1.87
C ALA A 291 11.85 40.63 -1.47
N LYS A 292 12.93 39.84 -1.30
CA LYS A 292 14.28 40.38 -1.06
C LYS A 292 14.89 41.02 -2.31
N ALA A 293 14.60 40.50 -3.50
CA ALA A 293 15.04 41.10 -4.76
C ALA A 293 14.37 42.47 -5.01
N HIS A 294 13.08 42.61 -4.72
CA HIS A 294 12.36 43.89 -4.86
C HIS A 294 12.83 44.94 -3.83
N LYS A 295 13.02 44.53 -2.56
CA LYS A 295 13.48 45.44 -1.49
C LYS A 295 14.92 45.94 -1.70
N SER A 296 15.75 45.15 -2.38
CA SER A 296 17.12 45.54 -2.76
C SER A 296 17.16 46.52 -3.94
N GLN A 297 16.19 46.49 -4.85
CA GLN A 297 16.07 47.48 -5.94
C GLN A 297 15.47 48.79 -5.44
N ASP A 298 14.48 48.75 -4.54
CA ASP A 298 13.86 49.95 -3.98
C ASP A 298 14.81 50.71 -3.03
N SER A 299 15.70 50.02 -2.29
CA SER A 299 16.71 50.69 -1.45
C SER A 299 17.86 51.31 -2.25
N LEU A 300 18.19 50.78 -3.44
CA LEU A 300 19.21 51.40 -4.30
C LEU A 300 18.71 52.67 -4.98
N CYS A 301 17.40 52.82 -5.18
CA CYS A 301 16.81 54.00 -5.82
C CYS A 301 16.66 55.21 -4.86
N VAL A 302 16.60 54.98 -3.54
CA VAL A 302 16.48 56.05 -2.53
C VAL A 302 17.83 56.67 -2.14
N THR A 303 18.96 56.10 -2.58
CA THR A 303 20.31 56.62 -2.23
C THR A 303 20.94 57.47 -3.35
N LEU A 304 20.19 57.75 -4.43
CA LEU A 304 20.66 58.48 -5.62
C LEU A 304 19.76 59.67 -6.04
N ALA A 305 18.99 60.22 -5.11
CA ALA A 305 18.27 61.49 -5.27
C ALA A 305 18.44 62.35 -4.03
#